data_AF-A0A969AM38-F1
#
_entry.id   AF-A0A969AM38-F1
#
_cell.length_a   1.000
_cell.length_b   1.000
_cell.length_c   1.000
_cell.angle_alpha   90.00
_cell.angle_beta   90.00
_cell.angle_gamma   90.00
#
_symmetry.space_group_name_H-M   'P 1'
#
loop_
_entity.id
_entity.type
_entity.pdbx_description
1 polymer ?
#
loop_
_entity_poly.entity_id
_entity_poly.type
_entity_poly.pdbx_seq_one_letter_code
_entity_poly.pdbx_strand_id
1 'polypeptide(L)'
;KSAKNALFINRNVPGVQIPQRVIDRLAQAQDPLREGMQIAAEQVQAAQQLCQGVHMMAVRREDLIPEILDLAGIEATCQSNLPE
;
A
#
# COMPACT_ATOMS: atom_id res chain seq x y z
N LYS A 1 -0.28 -1.03 -8.43
CA LYS A 1 0.37 -0.89 -9.76
C LYS A 1 -0.63 -0.65 -10.91
N SER A 2 -1.69 -1.46 -11.09
CA SER A 2 -2.66 -1.21 -12.18
C SER A 2 -4.00 -1.89 -11.95
N ALA A 3 -5.06 -1.41 -12.61
CA ALA A 3 -6.39 -2.02 -12.61
C ALA A 3 -6.38 -3.47 -13.14
N LYS A 4 -5.62 -3.74 -14.21
CA LYS A 4 -5.45 -5.10 -14.75
C LYS A 4 -4.86 -6.06 -13.71
N ASN A 5 -3.90 -5.60 -12.90
CA ASN A 5 -3.32 -6.42 -11.82
C ASN A 5 -4.32 -6.66 -10.69
N ALA A 6 -5.12 -5.65 -10.32
CA ALA A 6 -6.17 -5.82 -9.32
C ALA A 6 -7.24 -6.84 -9.77
N LEU A 7 -7.69 -6.76 -11.02
CA LEU A 7 -8.60 -7.76 -11.61
C LEU A 7 -7.98 -9.16 -11.64
N PHE A 8 -6.69 -9.26 -11.96
CA PHE A 8 -5.97 -10.54 -11.91
C PHE A 8 -5.96 -11.12 -10.49
N ILE A 9 -5.66 -10.32 -9.46
CA ILE A 9 -5.65 -10.76 -8.07
C ILE A 9 -7.05 -11.25 -7.65
N ASN A 10 -8.11 -10.48 -7.93
CA ASN A 10 -9.48 -10.89 -7.63
C ASN A 10 -9.88 -12.23 -8.25
N ARG A 11 -9.39 -12.53 -9.45
CA ARG A 11 -9.73 -13.76 -10.16
C ARG A 11 -8.91 -14.96 -9.70
N ASN A 12 -7.65 -14.76 -9.32
CA ASN A 12 -6.68 -15.85 -9.18
C ASN A 12 -6.18 -16.08 -7.75
N VAL A 13 -6.44 -15.16 -6.81
CA VAL A 13 -6.01 -15.32 -5.41
C VAL A 13 -7.24 -15.66 -4.55
N PRO A 14 -7.37 -16.91 -4.07
CA PRO A 14 -8.49 -17.32 -3.24
C PRO A 14 -8.60 -16.47 -1.96
N GLY A 15 -9.81 -16.08 -1.60
CA GLY A 15 -10.09 -15.32 -0.39
C GLY A 15 -9.79 -13.82 -0.47
N VAL A 16 -9.25 -13.31 -1.59
CA VAL A 16 -9.05 -11.87 -1.79
C VAL A 16 -10.22 -11.27 -2.55
N GLN A 17 -10.73 -10.14 -2.04
CA GLN A 17 -11.71 -9.29 -2.72
C GLN A 17 -11.25 -7.84 -2.70
N ILE A 18 -10.82 -7.35 -3.85
CA ILE A 18 -10.53 -5.94 -4.12
C ILE A 18 -11.84 -5.28 -4.57
N PRO A 19 -12.35 -4.26 -3.86
CA PRO A 19 -13.58 -3.57 -4.23
C PRO A 19 -13.51 -2.90 -5.61
N GLN A 20 -14.64 -2.86 -6.33
CA GLN A 20 -14.70 -2.26 -7.67
C GLN A 20 -14.22 -0.80 -7.69
N ARG A 21 -14.55 -0.01 -6.65
CA ARG A 21 -14.09 1.38 -6.49
C ARG A 21 -12.56 1.52 -6.55
N VAL A 22 -11.81 0.54 -6.04
CA VAL A 22 -10.34 0.55 -6.05
C VAL A 22 -9.81 0.26 -7.44
N ILE A 23 -10.46 -0.66 -8.17
CA ILE A 23 -10.13 -1.00 -9.55
C ILE A 23 -10.40 0.21 -10.46
N ASP A 24 -11.53 0.89 -10.27
CA ASP A 24 -11.92 2.06 -11.05
C ASP A 24 -10.96 3.23 -10.83
N ARG A 25 -10.58 3.51 -9.58
CA ARG A 25 -9.54 4.50 -9.26
C ARG A 25 -8.25 4.22 -10.02
N LEU A 26 -7.77 2.98 -9.98
CA LEU A 26 -6.56 2.58 -10.69
C LEU A 26 -6.70 2.63 -12.23
N ALA A 27 -7.91 2.50 -12.77
CA ALA A 27 -8.16 2.53 -14.20
C ALA A 27 -8.27 3.96 -14.75
N GLN A 28 -8.80 4.88 -13.93
CA GLN A 28 -9.03 6.28 -14.29
C GLN A 28 -7.84 7.18 -13.95
N ALA A 29 -6.92 6.74 -13.10
CA ALA A 29 -5.72 7.49 -12.74
C ALA A 29 -4.80 7.75 -13.94
N GLN A 30 -4.36 9.00 -14.08
CA GLN A 30 -3.35 9.39 -15.06
C GLN A 30 -2.01 8.70 -14.79
N ASP A 31 -1.68 8.51 -13.51
CA ASP A 31 -0.57 7.68 -13.03
C ASP A 31 -1.08 6.56 -12.10
N PRO A 32 -1.40 5.37 -12.64
CA PRO A 32 -1.87 4.23 -11.85
C PRO A 32 -0.86 3.70 -10.83
N LEU A 33 0.44 3.98 -11.01
CA LEU A 33 1.44 3.60 -10.04
C LEU A 33 1.32 4.49 -8.81
N ARG A 34 1.30 5.81 -9.00
CA ARG A 34 1.15 6.78 -7.92
C ARG A 34 -0.18 6.63 -7.19
N GLU A 35 -1.28 6.43 -7.91
CA GLU A 35 -2.58 6.12 -7.32
C GLU A 35 -2.52 4.85 -6.47
N GLY A 36 -1.81 3.81 -6.94
CA GLY A 36 -1.61 2.59 -6.18
C GLY A 36 -0.82 2.80 -4.87
N MET A 37 0.15 3.72 -4.86
CA MET A 37 0.88 4.08 -3.64
C MET A 37 -0.02 4.86 -2.67
N GLN A 38 -0.84 5.78 -3.16
CA GLN A 38 -1.83 6.50 -2.36
C GLN A 38 -2.83 5.55 -1.71
N ILE A 39 -3.38 4.60 -2.48
CA ILE A 39 -4.28 3.58 -1.94
C ILE A 39 -3.58 2.74 -0.86
N ALA A 40 -2.32 2.35 -1.06
CA ALA A 40 -1.57 1.62 -0.03
C ALA A 40 -1.39 2.47 1.24
N ALA A 41 -1.04 3.76 1.11
CA ALA A 41 -0.90 4.68 2.23
C ALA A 41 -2.20 4.87 3.01
N GLU A 42 -3.33 5.06 2.32
CA GLU A 42 -4.67 5.13 2.93
C GLU A 42 -4.98 3.88 3.76
N GLN A 43 -4.62 2.70 3.24
CA GLN A 43 -4.80 1.43 3.97
C GLN A 43 -3.91 1.33 5.21
N VAL A 44 -2.67 1.83 5.16
CA VAL A 44 -1.79 1.92 6.33
C VAL A 44 -2.39 2.85 7.39
N GLN A 45 -2.87 4.03 6.99
CA GLN A 45 -3.53 4.98 7.90
C GLN A 45 -4.77 4.38 8.57
N ALA A 46 -5.62 3.69 7.81
CA ALA A 46 -6.77 3.00 8.37
C ALA A 46 -6.37 1.87 9.34
N ALA A 47 -5.33 1.11 9.00
CA ALA A 47 -4.82 0.03 9.83
C ALA A 47 -4.28 0.49 11.19
N GLN A 48 -3.68 1.69 11.28
CA GLN A 48 -3.18 2.26 12.54
C GLN A 48 -4.28 2.37 13.63
N GLN A 49 -5.54 2.49 13.23
CA GLN A 49 -6.68 2.56 14.16
C GLN A 49 -7.15 1.17 14.63
N LEU A 50 -6.65 0.09 14.02
CA LEU A 50 -7.15 -1.27 14.18
C LEU A 50 -6.07 -2.26 14.68
N CYS A 51 -4.79 -2.01 14.39
CA CYS A 51 -3.68 -2.91 14.72
C CYS A 51 -2.39 -2.17 15.06
N GLN A 52 -1.44 -2.88 15.69
CA GLN A 52 -0.16 -2.30 16.16
C GLN A 52 0.88 -2.11 15.03
N GLY A 53 0.62 -2.64 13.85
CA GLY A 53 1.54 -2.55 12.72
C GLY A 53 1.00 -3.22 11.46
N VAL A 54 1.75 -3.05 10.37
CA VAL A 54 1.43 -3.61 9.05
C VAL A 54 2.63 -4.38 8.51
N HIS A 55 2.38 -5.50 7.83
CA HIS A 55 3.38 -6.19 7.03
C HIS A 55 3.21 -5.77 5.57
N MET A 56 4.24 -5.16 4.97
CA MET A 56 4.21 -4.70 3.59
C MET A 56 4.84 -5.72 2.64
N MET A 57 4.07 -6.14 1.63
CA MET A 57 4.55 -6.99 0.54
C MET A 57 4.68 -6.15 -0.74
N ALA A 58 5.90 -5.82 -1.13
CA ALA A 58 6.19 -4.99 -2.30
C ALA A 58 6.99 -5.77 -3.35
N VAL A 59 6.43 -6.85 -3.88
CA VAL A 59 7.12 -7.79 -4.79
C VAL A 59 7.77 -7.06 -5.98
N ARG A 60 9.12 -7.02 -6.00
CA ARG A 60 9.94 -6.34 -7.02
C ARG A 60 9.69 -4.83 -7.11
N ARG A 61 9.12 -4.22 -6.06
CA ARG A 61 8.86 -2.78 -5.93
C ARG A 61 9.16 -2.28 -4.52
N GLU A 62 10.15 -2.90 -3.88
CA GLU A 62 10.62 -2.58 -2.53
C GLU A 62 11.13 -1.14 -2.45
N ASP A 63 11.57 -0.57 -3.58
CA ASP A 63 11.96 0.83 -3.75
C ASP A 63 10.84 1.83 -3.41
N LEU A 64 9.57 1.43 -3.50
CA LEU A 64 8.44 2.31 -3.22
C LEU A 64 8.03 2.35 -1.76
N ILE A 65 8.55 1.44 -0.93
CA ILE A 65 8.17 1.34 0.49
C ILE A 65 8.35 2.67 1.22
N PRO A 66 9.50 3.38 1.11
CA PRO A 66 9.68 4.65 1.79
C PRO A 66 8.63 5.69 1.40
N GLU A 67 8.36 5.85 0.09
CA GLU A 67 7.38 6.84 -0.38
C GLU A 67 5.96 6.53 0.09
N ILE A 68 5.57 5.24 0.14
CA ILE A 68 4.27 4.82 0.69
C ILE A 68 4.16 5.18 2.17
N LEU A 69 5.22 4.98 2.95
CA LEU A 69 5.27 5.33 4.37
C LEU A 69 5.20 6.85 4.59
N ASP A 70 5.92 7.63 3.77
CA ASP A 70 5.86 9.09 3.79
C ASP A 70 4.43 9.60 3.49
N LEU A 71 3.78 9.05 2.44
CA LEU A 71 2.38 9.35 2.11
C LEU A 71 1.42 8.97 3.23
N ALA A 72 1.73 7.91 3.98
CA ALA A 72 0.93 7.47 5.12
C ALA A 72 1.18 8.31 6.39
N GLY A 73 2.19 9.19 6.38
CA GLY A 73 2.60 9.96 7.55
C GLY A 73 3.34 9.12 8.59
N ILE A 74 3.98 8.02 8.18
CA ILE A 74 4.80 7.19 9.06
C ILE A 74 6.23 7.72 9.04
N GLU A 75 6.62 8.37 10.14
CA GLU A 75 7.97 8.91 10.30
C GLU A 75 8.97 7.80 10.61
N ALA A 76 10.18 7.91 10.06
CA ALA A 76 11.28 7.05 10.44
C ALA A 76 11.65 7.30 11.90
N THR A 77 11.50 6.30 12.75
CA THR A 77 11.99 6.37 14.13
C THR A 77 13.50 6.23 14.13
N CYS A 78 14.22 7.35 14.29
CA CYS A 78 15.60 7.31 14.78
C CYS A 78 15.59 6.86 16.24
N GLN A 79 15.73 5.56 16.50
CA GLN A 79 15.99 5.08 17.86
C GLN A 79 17.47 5.31 18.19
N SER A 80 17.78 6.42 18.86
CA SER A 80 19.11 6.73 19.40
C SER A 80 19.42 6.02 20.73
N ASN A 81 18.76 4.90 21.03
CA ASN A 81 18.92 4.18 22.31
C ASN A 81 19.47 2.77 22.10
N LEU A 82 20.61 2.63 21.41
CA LEU A 82 21.48 1.50 21.72
C LEU A 82 22.23 1.83 23.02
N PRO A 83 22.03 1.09 24.12
CA PRO A 83 22.99 1.16 25.21
C PRO A 83 24.35 0.65 24.69
N GLU A 84 25.42 1.36 25.05
CA GLU A 84 26.81 0.92 24.85
C GLU A 84 27.05 -0.48 25.44
#